data_AF-A0A7J8X995-F1
#
_entry.id   AF-A0A7J8X995-F1
#
_cell.length_a   1.000
_cell.length_b   1.000
_cell.length_c   1.000
_cell.angle_alpha   90.00
_cell.angle_beta   90.00
_cell.angle_gamma   90.00
#
_symmetry.space_group_name_H-M   'P 1'
#
loop_
_entity.id
_entity.type
_entity.pdbx_description
1 polymer ?
#
loop_
_entity_poly.entity_id
_entity_poly.type
_entity_poly.pdbx_seq_one_letter_code
_entity_poly.pdbx_strand_id
1 'polypeptide(L)'
;DEVVADIEARIAAWTFLPVENGEALQILHYQHGQKYEPHFDYFYDKVNLERGGHRIATVLMYLSDVESGGETVFPNSEGKLTQPKDDSWSDCAKTGYAGIMISCARNPTLWPSVSNSTVWVVLAVKPRKGDALLFFNLHPDTTTDPKSLHGSCPVITGEKWSATKWIHVQSFDNMESQTEDCVDKNGNCPFWAKAGECEKNPAYMVGSEEFTGYCRKSCKVCSS
;
A
#
# COMPACT_ATOMS: atom_id res chain seq x y z
N ASP A 1 3.10 -6.21 -21.24
CA ASP A 1 3.50 -4.90 -21.77
C ASP A 1 4.88 -4.58 -21.21
N GLU A 2 5.83 -4.15 -22.03
CA GLU A 2 7.23 -3.96 -21.62
C GLU A 2 7.38 -2.80 -20.62
N VAL A 3 6.66 -1.70 -20.84
CA VAL A 3 6.73 -0.52 -19.96
C VAL A 3 6.16 -0.85 -18.58
N VAL A 4 5.02 -1.56 -18.53
CA VAL A 4 4.44 -2.00 -17.26
C VAL A 4 5.38 -2.97 -16.54
N ALA A 5 5.95 -3.94 -17.25
CA ALA A 5 6.87 -4.90 -16.66
C ALA A 5 8.11 -4.23 -16.03
N ASP A 6 8.68 -3.21 -16.69
CA ASP A 6 9.81 -2.45 -16.16
C ASP A 6 9.46 -1.64 -14.91
N ILE A 7 8.24 -1.08 -14.86
CA ILE A 7 7.73 -0.39 -13.67
C ILE A 7 7.58 -1.39 -12.52
N GLU A 8 7.00 -2.56 -12.76
CA GLU A 8 6.81 -3.60 -11.75
C GLU A 8 8.14 -4.16 -11.24
N ALA A 9 9.12 -4.37 -12.12
CA ALA A 9 10.48 -4.77 -11.73
C ALA A 9 11.15 -3.71 -10.84
N ARG A 10 10.95 -2.42 -11.14
CA ARG A 10 11.48 -1.31 -10.32
C ARG A 10 10.79 -1.24 -8.95
N ILE A 11 9.48 -1.46 -8.90
CA ILE A 11 8.73 -1.55 -7.64
C ILE A 11 9.28 -2.71 -6.81
N ALA A 12 9.43 -3.90 -7.40
CA ALA A 12 9.96 -5.07 -6.71
C ALA A 12 11.38 -4.84 -6.16
N ALA A 13 12.25 -4.19 -6.94
CA ALA A 13 13.58 -3.83 -6.49
C ALA A 13 13.58 -2.81 -5.34
N TRP A 14 12.62 -1.87 -5.31
CA TRP A 14 12.52 -0.87 -4.25
C TRP A 14 11.92 -1.43 -2.96
N THR A 15 10.89 -2.26 -3.07
CA THR A 15 10.16 -2.82 -1.91
C THR A 15 10.80 -4.07 -1.35
N PHE A 16 11.72 -4.70 -2.10
CA PHE A 16 12.24 -6.05 -1.84
C PHE A 16 11.14 -7.13 -1.83
N LEU A 17 10.00 -6.85 -2.46
CA LEU A 17 8.90 -7.80 -2.60
C LEU A 17 8.83 -8.31 -4.05
N PRO A 18 8.64 -9.63 -4.28
CA PRO A 18 8.64 -10.19 -5.63
C PRO A 18 7.50 -9.66 -6.51
N VAL A 19 7.73 -9.59 -7.82
CA VAL A 19 6.74 -9.09 -8.81
C VAL A 19 5.45 -9.91 -8.76
N GLU A 20 5.58 -11.23 -8.59
CA GLU A 20 4.48 -12.19 -8.55
C GLU A 20 3.55 -12.03 -7.34
N ASN A 21 3.96 -11.26 -6.32
CA ASN A 21 3.11 -10.90 -5.19
C ASN A 21 2.19 -9.72 -5.50
N GLY A 22 2.44 -9.00 -6.60
CA GLY A 22 1.72 -7.78 -6.92
C GLY A 22 0.48 -8.03 -7.76
N GLU A 23 -0.65 -7.42 -7.41
CA GLU A 23 -1.82 -7.33 -8.30
C GLU A 23 -1.51 -6.48 -9.54
N ALA A 24 -2.30 -6.57 -10.60
CA ALA A 24 -2.18 -5.65 -11.73
C ALA A 24 -2.31 -4.18 -11.29
N LEU A 25 -1.59 -3.26 -11.95
CA LEU A 25 -1.65 -1.83 -11.64
C LEU A 25 -3.09 -1.29 -11.78
N GLN A 26 -3.61 -0.71 -10.71
CA GLN A 26 -4.91 -0.04 -10.74
C GLN A 26 -4.74 1.44 -11.03
N ILE A 27 -5.29 1.89 -12.17
CA ILE A 27 -5.31 3.31 -12.54
C ILE A 27 -6.60 3.97 -12.04
N LEU A 28 -6.45 5.09 -11.33
CA LEU A 28 -7.56 5.89 -10.82
C LEU A 28 -7.44 7.32 -11.32
N HIS A 29 -8.59 7.92 -11.64
CA HIS A 29 -8.72 9.30 -12.07
C HIS A 29 -9.76 9.99 -11.19
N TYR A 30 -9.36 11.08 -10.54
CA TYR A 30 -10.23 11.92 -9.72
C TYR A 30 -10.38 13.31 -10.35
N GLN A 31 -11.64 13.66 -10.61
CA GLN A 31 -12.06 14.99 -11.03
C GLN A 31 -12.32 15.89 -9.82
N HIS A 32 -12.64 17.16 -10.09
CA HIS A 32 -13.03 18.14 -9.08
C HIS A 32 -14.07 17.59 -8.09
N GLY A 33 -13.79 17.74 -6.80
CA GLY A 33 -14.63 17.30 -5.68
C GLY A 33 -14.57 15.80 -5.38
N GLN A 34 -14.05 14.97 -6.29
CA GLN A 34 -13.96 13.52 -6.06
C GLN A 34 -12.87 13.21 -5.02
N LYS A 35 -13.18 12.25 -4.16
CA LYS A 35 -12.36 11.81 -3.02
C LYS A 35 -12.47 10.31 -2.83
N TYR A 36 -11.66 9.77 -1.93
CA TYR A 36 -11.79 8.40 -1.44
C TYR A 36 -11.74 8.39 0.09
N GLU A 37 -12.77 7.83 0.72
CA GLU A 37 -12.89 7.80 2.17
C GLU A 37 -11.75 6.98 2.82
N PRO A 38 -11.36 7.29 4.06
CA PRO A 38 -10.31 6.54 4.74
C PRO A 38 -10.65 5.06 4.84
N HIS A 39 -9.70 4.22 4.44
CA HIS A 39 -9.85 2.77 4.38
C HIS A 39 -8.51 2.08 4.64
N PHE A 40 -8.57 0.76 4.76
CA PHE A 40 -7.41 -0.12 4.82
C PHE A 40 -7.29 -0.88 3.50
N ASP A 41 -6.06 -1.10 3.07
CA ASP A 41 -5.80 -1.96 1.91
C ASP A 41 -5.74 -3.44 2.26
N TYR A 42 -5.58 -3.80 3.55
CA TYR A 42 -5.65 -5.20 3.97
C TYR A 42 -7.10 -5.70 4.06
N PHE A 43 -7.28 -7.01 3.91
CA PHE A 43 -8.61 -7.62 3.89
C PHE A 43 -9.14 -8.00 5.28
N TYR A 44 -10.46 -8.06 5.39
CA TYR A 44 -11.16 -8.69 6.52
C TYR A 44 -11.88 -9.99 6.12
N ASP A 45 -12.09 -10.19 4.81
CA ASP A 45 -12.82 -11.34 4.28
C ASP A 45 -11.88 -12.49 3.93
N LYS A 46 -12.37 -13.72 4.13
CA LYS A 46 -11.57 -14.93 3.90
C LYS A 46 -11.27 -15.18 2.43
N VAL A 47 -12.14 -14.73 1.51
CA VAL A 47 -12.03 -15.03 0.08
C VAL A 47 -10.83 -14.32 -0.54
N ASN A 48 -10.61 -13.05 -0.21
CA ASN A 48 -9.44 -12.32 -0.68
C ASN A 48 -8.15 -12.80 -0.01
N LEU A 49 -8.23 -13.31 1.23
CA LEU A 49 -7.06 -13.90 1.91
C LEU A 49 -6.58 -15.20 1.25
N GLU A 50 -7.47 -15.97 0.63
CA GLU A 50 -7.07 -17.17 -0.14
C GLU A 50 -6.25 -16.82 -1.38
N ARG A 51 -6.30 -15.56 -1.85
CA ARG A 51 -5.57 -15.06 -3.03
C ARG A 51 -4.34 -14.27 -2.61
N GLY A 52 -3.26 -14.99 -2.28
CA GLY A 52 -1.97 -14.39 -1.91
C GLY A 52 -1.89 -13.86 -0.47
N GLY A 53 -2.94 -14.01 0.34
CA GLY A 53 -3.00 -13.48 1.70
C GLY A 53 -3.27 -11.98 1.76
N HIS A 54 -3.01 -11.36 2.91
CA HIS A 54 -3.12 -9.91 3.06
C HIS A 54 -2.17 -9.18 2.10
N ARG A 55 -2.59 -8.00 1.64
CA ARG A 55 -1.68 -7.01 1.03
C ARG A 55 -0.74 -6.50 2.12
N ILE A 56 0.55 -6.81 2.03
CA ILE A 56 1.58 -6.37 2.99
C ILE A 56 1.97 -4.91 2.78
N ALA A 57 2.00 -4.46 1.52
CA ALA A 57 2.43 -3.12 1.17
C ALA A 57 1.65 -2.55 -0.02
N THR A 58 1.59 -1.24 -0.06
CA THR A 58 0.98 -0.48 -1.15
C THR A 58 2.00 0.52 -1.69
N VAL A 59 2.17 0.52 -3.01
CA VAL A 59 2.89 1.58 -3.73
C VAL A 59 1.88 2.41 -4.52
N LEU A 60 1.69 3.66 -4.11
CA LEU A 60 0.82 4.63 -4.76
C LEU A 60 1.67 5.63 -5.54
N MET A 61 1.56 5.61 -6.87
CA MET A 61 2.28 6.50 -7.77
C MET A 61 1.38 7.62 -8.26
N TYR A 62 1.88 8.86 -8.25
CA TYR A 62 1.16 10.01 -8.78
C TYR A 62 1.53 10.23 -10.25
N LEU A 63 0.54 10.21 -11.13
CA LEU A 63 0.71 10.32 -12.58
C LEU A 63 0.45 11.75 -13.10
N SER A 64 -0.08 12.63 -12.26
CA SER A 64 -0.29 14.05 -12.54
C SER A 64 0.10 14.92 -11.33
N ASP A 65 0.47 16.17 -11.61
CA ASP A 65 0.52 17.21 -10.60
C ASP A 65 -0.90 17.70 -10.32
N VAL A 66 -1.22 17.91 -9.04
CA VAL A 66 -2.51 18.47 -8.63
C VAL A 66 -2.28 19.88 -8.10
N GLU A 67 -2.98 20.86 -8.69
CA GLU A 67 -2.83 22.27 -8.34
C GLU A 67 -3.20 22.49 -6.88
N SER A 68 -4.42 22.07 -6.49
CA SER A 68 -4.86 22.12 -5.10
C SER A 68 -5.76 20.93 -4.70
N GLY A 69 -5.60 20.48 -3.44
CA GLY A 69 -6.26 19.29 -2.92
C GLY A 69 -5.66 17.97 -3.42
N GLY A 70 -6.45 16.89 -3.36
CA GLY A 70 -6.07 15.57 -3.87
C GLY A 70 -5.03 14.81 -3.03
N GLU A 71 -4.70 15.28 -1.83
CA GLU A 71 -3.66 14.68 -0.98
C GLU A 71 -3.99 13.27 -0.54
N THR A 72 -2.97 12.42 -0.39
CA THR A 72 -3.11 11.16 0.33
C THR A 72 -2.87 11.43 1.81
N VAL A 73 -3.86 11.12 2.66
CA VAL A 73 -3.83 11.40 4.10
C VAL A 73 -3.81 10.12 4.91
N PHE A 74 -3.13 10.15 6.06
CA PHE A 74 -3.06 9.04 7.03
C PHE A 74 -3.60 9.51 8.38
N PRO A 75 -4.93 9.40 8.64
CA PRO A 75 -5.54 10.00 9.82
C PRO A 75 -4.99 9.49 11.15
N ASN A 76 -4.53 8.24 11.18
CA ASN A 76 -3.98 7.59 12.38
C ASN A 76 -2.45 7.72 12.51
N SER A 77 -1.80 8.48 11.63
CA SER A 77 -0.35 8.65 11.69
C SER A 77 0.06 9.46 12.92
N GLU A 78 1.06 8.97 13.64
CA GLU A 78 1.68 9.72 14.74
C GLU A 78 2.92 10.45 14.22
N GLY A 79 2.71 11.58 13.53
CA GLY A 79 3.79 12.44 13.07
C GLY A 79 4.18 13.47 14.13
N LYS A 80 5.42 13.43 14.63
CA LYS A 80 6.01 14.53 15.44
C LYS A 80 6.52 15.70 14.59
N LEU A 81 6.51 15.54 13.27
CA LEU A 81 7.07 16.51 12.32
C LEU A 81 5.97 17.45 11.85
N THR A 82 6.19 18.74 12.04
CA THR A 82 5.37 19.79 11.42
C THR A 82 5.55 19.73 9.91
N GLN A 83 4.48 19.45 9.18
CA GLN A 83 4.44 19.63 7.73
C GLN A 83 3.95 21.05 7.43
N PRO A 84 4.79 21.96 6.90
CA PRO A 84 4.31 23.25 6.44
C PRO A 84 3.37 23.02 5.24
N LYS A 85 2.13 23.48 5.37
CA LYS A 85 1.06 23.33 4.36
C LYS A 85 0.61 24.72 3.93
N ASP A 86 0.86 25.06 2.67
CA ASP A 86 0.45 26.33 2.06
C ASP A 86 -1.03 26.32 1.64
N ASP A 87 -1.46 27.36 0.92
CA ASP A 87 -2.85 27.53 0.50
C ASP A 87 -3.32 26.52 -0.55
N SER A 88 -2.40 25.83 -1.21
CA SER A 88 -2.74 24.77 -2.16
C SER A 88 -3.15 23.46 -1.49
N TRP A 89 -2.95 23.34 -0.17
CA TRP A 89 -3.39 22.19 0.59
C TRP A 89 -4.86 22.32 1.01
N SER A 90 -5.61 21.23 0.89
CA SER A 90 -7.01 21.14 1.31
C SER A 90 -7.16 21.17 2.83
N ASP A 91 -8.35 21.58 3.31
CA ASP A 91 -8.70 21.52 4.73
C ASP A 91 -8.62 20.09 5.28
N CYS A 92 -8.97 19.11 4.44
CA CYS A 92 -8.82 17.67 4.69
C CYS A 92 -7.38 17.32 5.11
N ALA A 93 -6.39 17.83 4.37
CA ALA A 93 -4.99 17.60 4.70
C ALA A 93 -4.51 18.45 5.88
N LYS A 94 -4.99 19.69 6.04
CA LYS A 94 -4.56 20.59 7.12
C LYS A 94 -5.06 20.17 8.49
N THR A 95 -6.30 19.71 8.59
CA THR A 95 -7.01 19.46 9.86
C THR A 95 -7.32 17.98 10.12
N GLY A 96 -7.06 17.11 9.14
CA GLY A 96 -7.46 15.70 9.19
C GLY A 96 -8.93 15.48 8.86
N TYR A 97 -9.32 14.23 8.62
CA TYR A 97 -10.72 13.86 8.31
C TYR A 97 -11.71 14.21 9.44
N ALA A 98 -11.26 14.29 10.70
CA ALA A 98 -12.06 14.81 11.81
C ALA A 98 -12.45 16.28 11.61
N GLY A 99 -11.64 17.08 10.93
CA GLY A 99 -11.95 18.47 10.56
C GLY A 99 -12.93 18.61 9.38
N ILE A 100 -13.09 17.58 8.55
CA ILE A 100 -14.07 17.58 7.44
C ILE A 100 -15.50 17.44 7.97
N MET A 101 -15.70 16.68 9.06
CA MET A 101 -16.98 16.67 9.77
C MET A 101 -17.32 18.06 10.35
N ILE A 102 -16.32 18.89 10.65
CA ILE A 102 -16.49 20.27 11.14
C ILE A 102 -16.83 21.22 9.98
N SER A 103 -16.28 21.04 8.78
CA SER A 103 -16.61 21.90 7.63
C SER A 103 -17.95 21.56 6.96
N CYS A 104 -18.42 20.31 7.06
CA CYS A 104 -19.73 19.90 6.54
C CYS A 104 -20.89 20.09 7.53
N ALA A 105 -20.62 20.15 8.85
CA ALA A 105 -21.65 20.46 9.84
C ALA A 105 -21.76 21.98 10.07
N ARG A 106 -22.70 22.62 9.39
CA ARG A 106 -23.25 23.91 9.85
C ARG A 106 -24.01 23.73 11.17
N ASN A 107 -23.33 23.50 12.30
CA ASN A 107 -23.87 23.81 13.63
C ASN A 107 -22.76 23.94 14.70
N PRO A 108 -22.41 25.15 15.18
CA PRO A 108 -21.24 25.38 16.05
C PRO A 108 -21.39 24.93 17.51
N THR A 109 -22.53 24.37 17.91
CA THR A 109 -22.90 24.24 19.33
C THR A 109 -22.68 22.85 19.95
N LEU A 110 -22.13 21.89 19.21
CA LEU A 110 -22.03 20.49 19.65
C LEU A 110 -20.61 19.96 19.93
N TRP A 111 -19.57 20.79 19.94
CA TRP A 111 -18.21 20.31 20.26
C TRP A 111 -17.63 21.00 21.51
N PRO A 112 -17.14 20.24 22.51
CA PRO A 112 -16.47 20.84 23.66
C PRO A 112 -15.20 21.52 23.17
N SER A 113 -14.98 22.75 23.64
CA SER A 113 -13.80 23.58 23.36
C SER A 113 -12.52 22.76 23.31
N VAL A 114 -11.98 22.53 22.10
CA VAL A 114 -10.66 21.93 21.93
C VAL A 114 -9.66 22.95 22.46
N SER A 115 -9.00 22.61 23.57
CA SER A 115 -7.96 23.44 24.16
C SER A 115 -6.84 23.69 23.17
N ASN A 116 -6.40 24.95 23.11
CA ASN A 116 -5.49 25.53 22.13
C ASN A 116 -4.02 25.04 22.24
N SER A 117 -3.76 23.75 22.43
CA SER A 117 -2.40 23.28 22.78
C SER A 117 -1.89 22.02 22.08
N THR A 118 -2.66 21.39 21.20
CA THR A 118 -2.13 20.34 20.31
C THR A 118 -2.91 20.35 19.00
N VAL A 119 -2.35 20.99 17.98
CA VAL A 119 -2.79 20.77 16.60
C VAL A 119 -2.34 19.35 16.24
N TRP A 120 -3.27 18.43 16.09
CA TRP A 120 -2.97 17.09 15.58
C TRP A 120 -2.54 17.24 14.12
N VAL A 121 -1.24 17.11 13.86
CA VAL A 121 -0.72 17.15 12.49
C VAL A 121 -1.01 15.80 11.85
N VAL A 122 -1.97 15.78 10.92
CA VAL A 122 -2.20 14.60 10.08
C VAL A 122 -1.11 14.52 9.01
N LEU A 123 -0.47 13.36 8.88
CA LEU A 123 0.46 13.11 7.79
C LEU A 123 -0.32 13.12 6.49
N ALA A 124 0.11 13.98 5.58
CA ALA A 124 -0.48 14.11 4.27
C ALA A 124 0.63 14.25 3.21
N VAL A 125 0.38 13.69 2.03
CA VAL A 125 1.31 13.71 0.89
C VAL A 125 0.61 14.37 -0.28
N LYS A 126 1.21 15.44 -0.79
CA LYS A 126 0.69 16.17 -1.95
C LYS A 126 1.03 15.42 -3.24
N PRO A 127 0.07 15.25 -4.18
CA PRO A 127 0.36 14.60 -5.46
C PRO A 127 1.29 15.46 -6.32
N ARG A 128 2.43 14.88 -6.69
CA ARG A 128 3.37 15.45 -7.66
C ARG A 128 3.71 14.38 -8.68
N LYS A 129 3.65 14.73 -9.96
CA LYS A 129 3.85 13.76 -11.03
C LYS A 129 5.22 13.09 -10.92
N GLY A 130 5.23 11.76 -10.94
CA GLY A 130 6.43 10.94 -10.86
C GLY A 130 6.83 10.54 -9.44
N ASP A 131 6.29 11.18 -8.40
CA ASP A 131 6.48 10.74 -7.02
C ASP A 131 5.70 9.46 -6.74
N ALA A 132 6.25 8.63 -5.86
CA ALA A 132 5.62 7.40 -5.38
C ALA A 132 5.68 7.33 -3.86
N LEU A 133 4.58 6.87 -3.26
CA LEU A 133 4.44 6.63 -1.84
C LEU A 133 4.42 5.12 -1.57
N LEU A 134 5.32 4.65 -0.73
CA LEU A 134 5.32 3.30 -0.18
C LEU A 134 4.87 3.35 1.28
N PHE A 135 3.87 2.55 1.63
CA PHE A 135 3.47 2.31 3.01
C PHE A 135 3.12 0.83 3.22
N PHE A 136 3.27 0.37 4.46
CA PHE A 136 3.01 -1.00 4.86
C PHE A 136 1.65 -1.08 5.54
N ASN A 137 0.87 -2.08 5.14
CA ASN A 137 -0.46 -2.38 5.66
C ASN A 137 -0.39 -3.32 6.87
N LEU A 138 0.72 -4.04 7.02
CA LEU A 138 0.99 -4.99 8.09
C LEU A 138 2.28 -4.64 8.83
N HIS A 139 2.34 -5.05 10.09
CA HIS A 139 3.57 -5.09 10.86
C HIS A 139 4.50 -6.22 10.38
N PRO A 140 5.80 -6.22 10.74
CA PRO A 140 6.73 -7.29 10.37
C PRO A 140 6.33 -8.69 10.87
N ASP A 141 5.52 -8.76 11.93
CA ASP A 141 4.94 -9.99 12.45
C ASP A 141 3.65 -10.43 11.72
N THR A 142 3.35 -9.79 10.58
CA THR A 142 2.18 -10.02 9.70
C THR A 142 0.82 -9.64 10.28
N THR A 143 0.77 -8.98 11.45
CA THR A 143 -0.47 -8.43 11.98
C THR A 143 -0.86 -7.13 11.28
N THR A 144 -2.16 -6.84 11.18
CA THR A 144 -2.66 -5.63 10.50
C THR A 144 -2.26 -4.36 11.24
N ASP A 145 -1.81 -3.33 10.53
CA ASP A 145 -1.41 -2.05 11.10
C ASP A 145 -2.53 -0.99 11.00
N PRO A 146 -3.17 -0.58 12.13
CA PRO A 146 -4.20 0.46 12.13
C PRO A 146 -3.72 1.85 11.71
N LYS A 147 -2.40 2.10 11.70
CA LYS A 147 -1.80 3.36 11.26
C LYS A 147 -1.72 3.47 9.73
N SER A 148 -1.97 2.37 9.01
CA SER A 148 -2.07 2.35 7.55
C SER A 148 -3.42 2.87 7.02
N LEU A 149 -4.35 3.24 7.91
CA LEU A 149 -5.60 3.90 7.53
C LEU A 149 -5.29 5.13 6.69
N HIS A 150 -5.79 5.15 5.46
CA HIS A 150 -5.48 6.22 4.53
C HIS A 150 -6.64 6.54 3.60
N GLY A 151 -6.66 7.75 3.06
CA GLY A 151 -7.69 8.21 2.12
C GLY A 151 -7.14 9.22 1.13
N SER A 152 -7.96 9.57 0.14
CA SER A 152 -7.65 10.63 -0.82
C SER A 152 -8.56 11.83 -0.55
N CYS A 153 -7.98 12.96 -0.19
CA CYS A 153 -8.71 14.22 -0.07
C CYS A 153 -9.36 14.62 -1.41
N PRO A 154 -10.42 15.45 -1.37
CA PRO A 154 -11.03 15.99 -2.58
C PRO A 154 -10.03 16.74 -3.44
N VAL A 155 -10.09 16.53 -4.76
CA VAL A 155 -9.41 17.42 -5.72
C VAL A 155 -10.14 18.76 -5.75
N ILE A 156 -9.44 19.87 -5.52
CA ILE A 156 -10.05 21.21 -5.52
C ILE A 156 -9.79 21.89 -6.87
N THR A 157 -8.58 21.82 -7.41
CA THR A 157 -8.23 22.38 -8.72
C THR A 157 -7.27 21.46 -9.45
N GLY A 158 -7.50 21.26 -10.75
CA GLY A 158 -6.79 20.28 -11.59
C GLY A 158 -7.46 18.90 -11.60
N GLU A 159 -6.67 17.88 -11.94
CA GLU A 159 -7.11 16.47 -12.01
C GLU A 159 -6.02 15.58 -11.40
N LYS A 160 -6.42 14.55 -10.65
CA LYS A 160 -5.50 13.58 -10.04
C LYS A 160 -5.57 12.26 -10.79
N TRP A 161 -4.46 11.86 -11.38
CA TRP A 161 -4.23 10.51 -11.89
C TRP A 161 -3.26 9.77 -10.96
N SER A 162 -3.60 8.55 -10.60
CA SER A 162 -2.73 7.70 -9.78
C SER A 162 -2.72 6.25 -10.26
N ALA A 163 -1.60 5.57 -10.05
CA ALA A 163 -1.47 4.14 -10.22
C ALA A 163 -1.14 3.48 -8.88
N THR A 164 -1.94 2.51 -8.47
CA THR A 164 -1.72 1.75 -7.22
C THR A 164 -1.22 0.35 -7.56
N LYS A 165 -0.14 -0.07 -6.90
CA LYS A 165 0.35 -1.44 -6.88
C LYS A 165 0.17 -1.99 -5.47
N TRP A 166 -0.74 -2.94 -5.32
CA TRP A 166 -0.89 -3.70 -4.08
C TRP A 166 -0.02 -4.94 -4.14
N ILE A 167 0.69 -5.22 -3.05
CA ILE A 167 1.64 -6.32 -2.96
C ILE A 167 1.23 -7.21 -1.80
N HIS A 168 1.02 -8.48 -2.08
CA HIS A 168 0.59 -9.51 -1.15
C HIS A 168 1.76 -10.13 -0.38
N VAL A 169 1.45 -10.79 0.74
CA VAL A 169 2.43 -11.59 1.50
C VAL A 169 2.93 -12.81 0.70
N GLN A 170 2.12 -13.29 -0.26
CA GLN A 170 2.44 -14.40 -1.15
C GLN A 170 2.08 -14.03 -2.60
N SER A 171 2.40 -14.89 -3.56
CA SER A 171 2.04 -14.62 -4.96
C SER A 171 0.53 -14.52 -5.14
N PHE A 172 0.11 -13.55 -5.95
CA PHE A 172 -1.29 -13.24 -6.19
C PHE A 172 -1.87 -14.05 -7.37
N ASP A 173 -1.15 -14.13 -8.49
CA ASP A 173 -1.63 -14.75 -9.73
C ASP A 173 -1.44 -16.27 -9.78
N ASN A 174 -0.64 -16.85 -8.87
CA ASN A 174 -0.47 -18.29 -8.79
C ASN A 174 -1.61 -18.98 -8.04
N MET A 175 -2.84 -18.83 -8.55
CA MET A 175 -3.86 -19.85 -8.41
C MET A 175 -3.74 -20.84 -9.58
N GLU A 176 -2.57 -21.46 -9.78
CA GLU A 176 -2.44 -22.52 -10.76
C GLU A 176 -1.68 -23.73 -10.23
N SER A 177 -2.43 -24.83 -10.25
CA SER A 177 -2.01 -26.21 -10.45
C SER A 177 -1.09 -26.80 -9.38
N GLN A 178 -1.65 -27.73 -8.61
CA GLN A 178 -0.92 -28.82 -7.97
C GLN A 178 -0.30 -29.76 -9.02
N THR A 179 0.53 -29.23 -9.92
CA THR A 179 1.55 -30.02 -10.57
C THR A 179 2.73 -29.99 -9.60
N GLU A 180 2.91 -31.11 -8.89
CA GLU A 180 4.01 -31.45 -7.97
C GLU A 180 5.40 -31.43 -8.63
N ASP A 181 5.62 -30.60 -9.65
CA ASP A 181 6.92 -30.48 -10.26
C ASP A 181 7.82 -29.65 -9.34
N CYS A 182 8.90 -30.27 -8.87
CA CYS A 182 9.89 -29.64 -8.02
C CYS A 182 10.72 -28.62 -8.81
N VAL A 183 10.16 -27.43 -9.00
CA VAL A 183 10.79 -26.32 -9.71
C VAL A 183 10.87 -25.06 -8.84
N ASP A 184 11.91 -24.26 -9.08
CA ASP A 184 11.96 -22.90 -8.54
C ASP A 184 11.07 -22.01 -9.40
N LYS A 185 10.11 -21.35 -8.76
CA LYS A 185 9.16 -20.43 -9.40
C LYS A 185 9.74 -19.03 -9.62
N ASN A 186 10.88 -18.72 -9.02
CA ASN A 186 11.58 -17.45 -9.17
C ASN A 186 13.04 -17.66 -9.58
N GLY A 187 13.53 -16.89 -10.56
CA GLY A 187 14.92 -16.98 -11.05
C GLY A 187 15.98 -16.64 -9.99
N ASN A 188 15.61 -15.90 -8.94
CA ASN A 188 16.50 -15.53 -7.85
C ASN A 188 16.58 -16.56 -6.71
N CYS A 189 15.78 -17.63 -6.77
CA CYS A 189 15.77 -18.68 -5.74
C CYS A 189 17.17 -19.23 -5.37
N PRO A 190 18.10 -19.48 -6.32
CA PRO A 190 19.44 -19.95 -5.98
C PRO A 190 20.25 -18.92 -5.18
N PHE A 191 20.06 -17.64 -5.49
CA PHE A 191 20.74 -16.54 -4.80
C PHE A 191 20.21 -16.37 -3.38
N TRP A 192 18.88 -16.33 -3.21
CA TRP A 192 18.23 -16.22 -1.91
C TRP A 192 18.50 -17.42 -1.01
N ALA A 193 18.48 -18.64 -1.56
CA ALA A 193 18.85 -19.84 -0.81
C ALA A 193 20.30 -19.77 -0.30
N LYS A 194 21.24 -19.28 -1.12
CA LYS A 194 22.62 -19.05 -0.71
C LYS A 194 22.76 -17.95 0.35
N ALA A 195 21.85 -16.97 0.38
CA ALA A 195 21.78 -15.92 1.40
C ALA A 195 21.13 -16.36 2.72
N GLY A 196 20.65 -17.61 2.81
CA GLY A 196 20.02 -18.20 3.99
C GLY A 196 18.52 -17.91 4.10
N GLU A 197 17.86 -17.48 3.03
CA GLU A 197 16.43 -17.15 3.05
C GLU A 197 15.54 -18.37 3.30
N CYS A 198 16.02 -19.60 3.03
CA CYS A 198 15.26 -20.81 3.35
C CYS A 198 14.92 -20.93 4.85
N GLU A 199 15.76 -20.37 5.72
CA GLU A 199 15.55 -20.35 7.18
C GLU A 199 14.93 -19.04 7.66
N LYS A 200 15.31 -17.91 7.05
CA LYS A 200 14.84 -16.57 7.44
C LYS A 200 13.44 -16.23 6.91
N ASN A 201 13.08 -16.80 5.76
CA ASN A 201 11.81 -16.60 5.08
C ASN A 201 11.22 -17.96 4.61
N PRO A 202 10.97 -18.90 5.54
CA PRO A 202 10.58 -20.27 5.19
C PRO A 202 9.20 -20.32 4.51
N ALA A 203 8.30 -19.38 4.82
CA ALA A 203 6.99 -19.32 4.20
C ALA A 203 7.09 -19.10 2.68
N TYR A 204 7.83 -18.08 2.24
CA TYR A 204 7.99 -17.85 0.81
C TYR A 204 8.88 -18.92 0.14
N MET A 205 9.99 -19.29 0.80
CA MET A 205 11.02 -20.13 0.19
C MET A 205 10.65 -21.62 0.15
N VAL A 206 10.22 -22.18 1.28
CA VAL A 206 9.98 -23.62 1.49
C VAL A 206 8.50 -23.98 1.34
N GLY A 207 7.61 -23.14 1.87
CA GLY A 207 6.19 -23.45 1.94
C GLY A 207 5.74 -23.96 3.30
N SER A 208 4.49 -24.38 3.40
CA SER A 208 3.89 -25.01 4.58
C SER A 208 2.95 -26.16 4.16
N GLU A 209 2.20 -26.72 5.11
CA GLU A 209 1.14 -27.71 4.80
C GLU A 209 0.03 -27.13 3.92
N GLU A 210 -0.20 -25.82 3.96
CA GLU A 210 -1.29 -25.16 3.21
C GLU A 210 -0.83 -24.58 1.87
N PHE A 211 0.46 -24.32 1.68
CA PHE A 211 0.98 -23.66 0.48
C PHE A 211 2.34 -24.21 0.02
N THR A 212 2.51 -24.30 -1.30
CA THR A 212 3.77 -24.72 -1.92
C THR A 212 4.73 -23.53 -2.01
N GLY A 213 5.91 -23.63 -1.38
CA GLY A 213 6.95 -22.59 -1.46
C GLY A 213 7.49 -22.38 -2.88
N TYR A 214 8.03 -21.18 -3.10
CA TYR A 214 8.49 -20.69 -4.41
C TYR A 214 9.87 -21.21 -4.79
N CYS A 215 10.71 -21.50 -3.80
CA CYS A 215 12.11 -21.85 -4.00
C CYS A 215 12.44 -23.25 -3.49
N ARG A 216 11.46 -24.16 -3.54
CA ARG A 216 11.57 -25.51 -2.97
C ARG A 216 12.73 -26.32 -3.53
N LYS A 217 13.07 -26.15 -4.80
CA LYS A 217 14.22 -26.82 -5.42
C LYS A 217 15.54 -26.25 -4.90
N SER A 218 15.70 -24.93 -4.89
CA SER A 218 16.89 -24.25 -4.34
C SER A 218 17.07 -24.48 -2.83
N CYS A 219 15.97 -24.59 -2.09
CA CYS A 219 15.96 -24.95 -0.67
C CYS A 219 16.03 -26.47 -0.40
N LYS A 220 16.14 -27.30 -1.45
CA LYS A 220 16.28 -28.77 -1.35
C LYS A 220 15.13 -29.46 -0.60
N VAL A 221 13.94 -28.86 -0.66
CA VAL A 221 12.70 -29.37 -0.06
C VAL A 221 12.14 -30.54 -0.89
N CYS A 222 12.49 -30.58 -2.17
CA CYS A 222 12.14 -31.64 -3.10
C CYS A 222 13.30 -31.88 -4.07
N SER A 223 13.26 -32.99 -4.78
CA SER A 223 14.22 -33.37 -5.81
C SER A 223 13.46 -33.84 -7.05
N SER A 224 13.86 -33.32 -8.21
CA SER A 224 13.35 -33.72 -9.53
C SER A 224 13.65 -35.18 -9.83
#